data_AF-A0AB39HQ53-F1
#
_entry.id   AF-A0AB39HQ53-F1
#
_cell.length_a   1.000
_cell.length_b   1.000
_cell.length_c   1.000
_cell.angle_alpha   90.00
_cell.angle_beta   90.00
_cell.angle_gamma   90.00
#
_symmetry.space_group_name_H-M   'P 1'
#
loop_
_entity.id
_entity.type
_entity.pdbx_description
1 polymer ?
#
loop_
_entity_poly.entity_id
_entity_poly.type
_entity_poly.pdbx_seq_one_letter_code
_entity_poly.pdbx_strand_id
1 'polypeptide(L)'
;MDLLHVILSNALYIYSFVLIIYILMSWFPGARESSFGMLLGSISEPYLEQFRKFIPPIGMIDISPIVGIFVLHIARMGLDTLFNYF
;
A
#
# COMPACT_ATOMS: atom_id res chain seq x y z
N MET A 1 25.56 1.74 4.63
CA MET A 1 24.21 2.22 5.00
C MET A 1 23.36 2.46 3.76
N ASP A 2 23.97 2.96 2.68
CA ASP A 2 23.30 3.32 1.42
C ASP A 2 22.54 2.16 0.75
N LEU A 3 23.12 0.96 0.66
CA LEU A 3 22.45 -0.18 0.02
C LEU A 3 21.16 -0.58 0.76
N LEU A 4 21.22 -0.63 2.10
CA LEU A 4 20.07 -0.97 2.92
C LEU A 4 18.97 0.09 2.78
N HIS A 5 19.36 1.37 2.81
CA HIS A 5 18.44 2.49 2.59
C HIS A 5 17.73 2.38 1.24
N VAL A 6 18.48 2.15 0.16
CA VAL A 6 17.93 2.01 -1.19
C VAL A 6 16.95 0.84 -1.28
N ILE A 7 17.31 -0.32 -0.72
CA ILE A 7 16.43 -1.51 -0.74
C ILE A 7 15.12 -1.22 -0.01
N LEU A 8 15.18 -0.66 1.20
CA LEU A 8 14.00 -0.38 2.02
C LEU A 8 13.12 0.72 1.42
N SER A 9 13.72 1.83 0.96
CA SER A 9 12.98 2.95 0.36
C SER A 9 12.29 2.51 -0.94
N ASN A 10 12.98 1.71 -1.78
CA ASN A 10 12.38 1.14 -2.99
C ASN A 10 11.28 0.13 -2.67
N ALA A 11 11.45 -0.71 -1.64
CA ALA A 11 10.41 -1.66 -1.24
C ALA A 11 9.11 -0.95 -0.83
N LEU A 12 9.20 0.12 -0.01
CA LEU A 12 8.05 0.93 0.38
C LEU A 12 7.40 1.63 -0.82
N TYR A 13 8.21 2.12 -1.75
CA TYR A 13 7.73 2.75 -2.98
C TYR A 13 6.97 1.76 -3.87
N ILE A 14 7.56 0.59 -4.14
CA ILE A 14 6.94 -0.49 -4.93
C ILE A 14 5.65 -0.95 -4.27
N TYR A 15 5.66 -1.15 -2.95
CA TYR A 15 4.45 -1.57 -2.22
C TYR A 15 3.33 -0.52 -2.31
N SER A 16 3.67 0.77 -2.26
CA SER A 16 2.70 1.85 -2.49
C SER A 16 2.08 1.77 -3.90
N PHE A 17 2.89 1.48 -4.93
CA PHE A 17 2.38 1.26 -6.29
C PHE A 17 1.49 0.01 -6.40
N VAL A 18 1.84 -1.08 -5.71
CA VAL A 18 1.01 -2.29 -5.63
C VAL A 18 -0.38 -1.94 -5.08
N LEU A 19 -0.45 -1.18 -3.98
CA LEU A 19 -1.73 -0.73 -3.43
C LEU A 19 -2.50 0.16 -4.41
N ILE A 20 -1.84 1.11 -5.07
CA ILE A 20 -2.49 1.97 -6.08
C ILE A 20 -3.10 1.13 -7.20
N ILE A 21 -2.34 0.20 -7.77
CA ILE A 21 -2.84 -0.68 -8.84
C ILE A 21 -4.03 -1.50 -8.31
N TYR A 22 -3.93 -2.08 -7.13
CA TYR A 22 -5.00 -2.87 -6.52
C TYR A 22 -6.29 -2.07 -6.29
N ILE A 23 -6.18 -0.79 -5.90
CA ILE A 23 -7.32 0.12 -5.75
C ILE A 23 -7.92 0.45 -7.11
N LEU A 24 -7.10 0.79 -8.11
CA LEU A 24 -7.58 1.11 -9.45
C LEU A 24 -8.30 -0.08 -10.09
N MET A 25 -7.86 -1.31 -9.80
CA MET A 25 -8.55 -2.53 -10.24
C MET A 25 -9.96 -2.66 -9.66
N SER A 26 -10.29 -2.00 -8.55
CA SER A 26 -11.66 -1.97 -8.03
C SER A 26 -12.63 -1.18 -8.90
N TRP A 27 -12.12 -0.29 -9.77
CA TRP A 27 -12.94 0.55 -10.65
C TRP A 27 -13.35 -0.18 -11.93
N PHE A 28 -12.66 -1.27 -12.27
CA PHE A 28 -12.94 -2.07 -13.46
C PHE A 28 -13.66 -3.37 -13.04
N PRO A 29 -14.89 -3.62 -13.53
CA PRO A 29 -15.59 -4.87 -13.24
C PRO A 29 -14.79 -6.10 -13.66
N GLY A 30 -14.66 -7.10 -12.79
CA GLY A 30 -13.94 -8.35 -13.10
C GLY A 30 -12.41 -8.28 -12.97
N ALA A 31 -11.83 -7.11 -12.73
CA ALA A 31 -10.37 -6.98 -12.66
C ALA A 31 -9.79 -7.61 -11.38
N ARG A 32 -10.44 -7.44 -10.22
CA ARG A 32 -10.00 -8.02 -8.94
C ARG A 32 -10.07 -9.56 -8.94
N GLU A 33 -10.98 -10.10 -9.72
CA GLU A 33 -11.27 -11.53 -9.87
C GLU A 33 -10.29 -12.22 -10.83
N SER A 34 -9.53 -11.45 -11.62
CA SER A 34 -8.46 -11.97 -12.46
C SER A 34 -7.33 -12.59 -11.63
N SER A 35 -6.56 -13.51 -12.21
CA SER A 35 -5.40 -14.11 -11.53
C SER A 35 -4.40 -13.06 -11.01
N PHE A 36 -4.22 -11.97 -11.76
CA PHE A 36 -3.37 -10.85 -11.34
C PHE A 36 -4.02 -10.05 -10.18
N GLY A 37 -5.33 -9.84 -10.22
CA GLY A 37 -6.07 -9.17 -9.16
C GLY A 37 -6.05 -9.95 -7.84
N MET A 38 -6.21 -11.27 -7.91
CA MET A 38 -6.09 -12.16 -6.74
C MET A 38 -4.67 -12.16 -6.16
N LEU A 39 -3.64 -12.12 -7.01
CA LEU A 39 -2.24 -12.00 -6.58
C LEU A 39 -2.01 -10.67 -5.84
N LEU A 40 -2.44 -9.55 -6.41
CA LEU A 40 -2.30 -8.25 -5.75
C LEU A 40 -3.14 -8.19 -4.47
N GLY A 41 -4.32 -8.80 -4.46
CA GLY A 41 -5.17 -8.93 -3.30
C GLY A 41 -4.51 -9.69 -2.16
N SER A 42 -3.84 -10.82 -2.43
CA SER A 42 -3.15 -11.58 -1.37
C SER A 42 -2.01 -10.81 -0.70
N ILE A 43 -1.42 -9.84 -1.42
CA ILE A 43 -0.34 -8.97 -0.93
C ILE A 43 -0.91 -7.70 -0.24
N SER A 44 -2.01 -7.16 -0.75
CA SER A 44 -2.58 -5.88 -0.31
C SER A 44 -3.56 -6.05 0.85
N GLU A 45 -4.40 -7.08 0.83
CA GLU A 45 -5.49 -7.27 1.79
C GLU A 45 -5.02 -7.39 3.25
N PRO A 46 -3.96 -8.15 3.60
CA PRO A 46 -3.53 -8.26 5.00
C PRO A 46 -3.16 -6.91 5.64
N TYR A 47 -2.61 -6.00 4.83
CA TYR A 47 -2.28 -4.63 5.24
C TYR A 47 -3.54 -3.76 5.31
N LEU A 48 -4.35 -3.76 4.25
CA LEU A 48 -5.58 -2.96 4.16
C LEU A 48 -6.63 -3.36 5.21
N GLU A 49 -6.70 -4.64 5.58
CA GLU A 49 -7.60 -5.15 6.62
C GLU A 49 -7.33 -4.47 7.97
N GLN A 50 -6.07 -4.15 8.30
CA GLN A 50 -5.77 -3.44 9.54
C GLN A 50 -6.37 -2.05 9.53
N PHE A 51 -6.34 -1.35 8.40
CA PHE A 51 -6.94 -0.02 8.27
C PHE A 51 -8.47 -0.08 8.28
N ARG A 52 -9.07 -1.10 7.64
CA ARG A 52 -10.53 -1.31 7.66
C ARG A 52 -11.10 -1.53 9.07
N LYS A 53 -10.30 -2.05 10.00
CA LYS A 53 -10.69 -2.17 11.42
C LYS A 53 -10.84 -0.81 12.11
N PHE A 54 -10.06 0.19 11.71
CA PHE A 54 -10.11 1.53 12.30
C PHE A 54 -10.99 2.50 11.49
N ILE A 55 -11.04 2.32 10.18
CA ILE A 55 -11.74 3.20 9.23
C ILE A 55 -12.62 2.31 8.34
N PRO A 56 -13.85 2.02 8.79
CA PRO A 56 -14.76 1.17 8.02
C PRO A 56 -15.13 1.83 6.68
N PRO A 57 -15.49 1.04 5.65
CA PRO A 57 -15.95 1.57 4.37
C PRO A 57 -17.15 2.50 4.54
N ILE A 58 -17.18 3.59 3.75
CA ILE A 58 -18.32 4.49 3.71
C ILE A 58 -19.22 4.06 2.56
N GLY A 59 -20.30 3.34 2.90
CA GLY A 59 -21.15 2.71 1.89
C GLY A 59 -20.38 1.64 1.12
N MET A 60 -20.27 1.81 -0.20
CA MET A 60 -19.54 0.89 -1.09
C MET A 60 -18.08 1.33 -1.32
N ILE A 61 -17.66 2.47 -0.78
CA ILE A 61 -16.34 3.04 -1.04
C ILE A 61 -15.40 2.68 0.11
N ASP A 62 -14.34 1.95 -0.23
CA ASP A 62 -13.27 1.61 0.68
C ASP A 62 -12.21 2.74 0.71
N ILE A 63 -12.18 3.49 1.81
CA ILE A 63 -11.24 4.61 2.03
C ILE A 63 -9.93 4.11 2.66
N SER A 64 -9.92 2.90 3.23
CA SER A 64 -8.74 2.31 3.86
C SER A 64 -7.46 2.34 3.00
N PRO A 65 -7.52 2.21 1.65
CA PRO A 65 -6.31 2.21 0.86
C PRO A 65 -5.66 3.58 0.71
N ILE A 66 -6.45 4.66 0.72
CA ILE A 66 -5.93 6.03 0.72
C ILE A 66 -5.12 6.26 1.99
N VAL A 67 -5.67 5.84 3.13
CA VAL A 67 -5.01 5.98 4.44
C VAL A 67 -3.77 5.09 4.51
N GLY A 68 -3.85 3.86 4.01
CA GLY A 68 -2.69 2.96 3.92
C GLY A 68 -1.55 3.57 3.11
N ILE A 69 -1.83 4.12 1.92
CA ILE A 69 -0.80 4.79 1.10
C ILE A 69 -0.20 5.99 1.84
N PHE A 70 -1.02 6.78 2.53
CA PHE A 70 -0.54 7.91 3.32
C PHE A 70 0.39 7.46 4.46
N VAL A 71 0.06 6.37 5.14
CA VAL A 71 0.92 5.79 6.18
C VAL A 71 2.24 5.27 5.60
N LEU A 72 2.24 4.62 4.44
CA LEU A 72 3.47 4.22 3.75
C LEU A 72 4.34 5.42 3.37
N HIS A 73 3.72 6.51 2.92
CA HIS A 73 4.43 7.74 2.59
C HIS A 73 5.16 8.31 3.82
N ILE A 74 4.48 8.39 4.96
CA ILE A 74 5.10 8.83 6.23
C ILE A 74 6.20 7.86 6.65
N ALA A 75 5.96 6.55 6.57
CA ALA A 75 6.96 5.54 6.92
C ALA A 75 8.24 5.68 6.08
N ARG A 76 8.10 5.97 4.78
CA ARG A 76 9.23 6.24 3.88
C ARG A 76 9.96 7.53 4.26
N MET A 77 9.24 8.62 4.52
CA MET A 77 9.87 9.88 4.96
C MET A 77 10.65 9.69 6.27
N GLY A 78 10.08 8.94 7.22
CA GLY A 78 10.75 8.60 8.48
C GLY A 78 11.99 7.74 8.26
N LEU A 79 11.89 6.72 7.40
CA LEU A 79 13.04 5.90 6.99
C LEU A 79 14.16 6.76 6.40
N ASP A 80 13.85 7.58 5.39
CA ASP A 80 14.84 8.43 4.73
C ASP A 80 15.49 9.40 5.73
N THR A 81 14.70 9.97 6.64
CA THR A 81 15.19 10.85 7.69
C THR A 81 16.15 10.14 8.64
N LEU A 82 15.79 8.95 9.14
CA LEU A 82 16.64 8.17 10.04
C LEU A 82 17.98 7.82 9.38
N PHE A 83 17.96 7.36 8.13
CA PHE A 83 19.18 7.01 7.40
C PHE A 83 20.05 8.23 7.05
N ASN A 84 19.47 9.42 6.91
CA ASN A 84 20.24 10.65 6.73
C ASN A 84 20.92 11.16 8.01
N TYR A 85 20.45 10.74 9.19
CA TYR A 85 21.04 11.11 10.48
C TYR A 85 22.23 10.24 10.90
N PHE A 86 22.39 9.05 10.33
CA PHE A 86 23.49 8.10 10.61
C PHE A 86 24.51 8.07 9.47
#